data_AF-A0A927K395-F1
#
_entry.id   AF-A0A927K395-F1
#
_cell.length_a   1.000
_cell.length_b   1.000
_cell.length_c   1.000
_cell.angle_alpha   90.00
_cell.angle_beta   90.00
_cell.angle_gamma   90.00
#
_symmetry.space_group_name_H-M   'P 1'
#
loop_
_entity.id
_entity.type
_entity.pdbx_description
1 polymer ?
#
loop_
_entity_poly.entity_id
_entity_poly.type
_entity_poly.pdbx_seq_one_letter_code
_entity_poly.pdbx_strand_id
1 'polypeptide(L)'
;MAITSGAANGEVFLQAKYLSIGINVDGTLGTMYNATNGIKTDIDTGLRRVGLFADFDGFGQGKETTLNDVLLQGRAIEGFNVGYKLGATTVVRSNQTLTGYSQIKGSLSNASTSEAAAANWSGATADKLGIAQKITLADDAKYIRIDVTLTNNSSATMNDVRYMRTADPDQSDKFVTANKIERQGDNGALVTAQVAPSTPFFLYTPDQRAVASFYGFVNTDPYAAAAYATEQAVGYAKTVDQTLNLTFGLGALKPGESTKITMYLGVTDNLAATLSQIDSGVITAPRPPVPVNLAP
;
A
#
# COMPACT_ATOMS: atom_id res chain seq x y z
N MET A 1 9.68 -19.93 -9.22
CA MET A 1 9.17 -18.86 -8.35
C MET A 1 10.27 -17.84 -8.20
N ALA A 2 9.97 -16.57 -8.45
CA ALA A 2 10.92 -15.46 -8.37
C ALA A 2 10.92 -14.79 -6.98
N ILE A 3 10.18 -15.38 -6.02
CA ILE A 3 10.05 -14.87 -4.66
C ILE A 3 11.42 -14.80 -4.00
N THR A 4 11.83 -13.58 -3.65
CA THR A 4 13.00 -13.27 -2.87
C THR A 4 12.58 -12.34 -1.74
N SER A 5 13.06 -12.57 -0.53
CA SER A 5 12.82 -11.65 0.59
C SER A 5 14.06 -11.51 1.46
N GLY A 6 14.11 -10.41 2.21
CA GLY A 6 15.21 -10.09 3.10
C GLY A 6 14.74 -9.27 4.28
N ALA A 7 15.53 -9.26 5.36
CA ALA A 7 15.35 -8.34 6.46
C ALA A 7 16.71 -7.80 6.89
N ALA A 8 16.82 -6.47 7.01
CA ALA A 8 18.02 -5.80 7.46
C ALA A 8 17.66 -4.45 8.08
N ASN A 9 18.39 -4.02 9.11
CA ASN A 9 18.20 -2.72 9.77
C ASN A 9 16.76 -2.47 10.28
N GLY A 10 16.04 -3.53 10.63
CA GLY A 10 14.64 -3.43 11.07
C GLY A 10 13.62 -3.25 9.94
N GLU A 11 14.04 -3.39 8.68
CA GLU A 11 13.22 -3.27 7.48
C GLU A 11 13.07 -4.63 6.79
N VAL A 12 11.98 -4.81 6.05
CA VAL A 12 11.69 -6.03 5.29
C VAL A 12 11.58 -5.69 3.82
N PHE A 13 12.21 -6.52 2.99
CA PHE A 13 12.19 -6.40 1.54
C PHE A 13 11.46 -7.61 0.97
N LEU A 14 10.47 -7.38 0.12
CA LEU A 14 9.72 -8.42 -0.58
C LEU A 14 9.87 -8.20 -2.07
N GLN A 15 10.27 -9.24 -2.80
CA GLN A 15 10.37 -9.22 -4.26
C GLN A 15 9.68 -10.44 -4.83
N ALA A 16 8.94 -10.21 -5.91
CA ALA A 16 8.31 -11.21 -6.76
C ALA A 16 8.75 -11.00 -8.21
N LYS A 17 8.04 -11.61 -9.18
CA LYS A 17 8.41 -11.51 -10.60
C LYS A 17 8.44 -10.07 -11.10
N TYR A 18 7.44 -9.27 -10.73
CA TYR A 18 7.25 -7.93 -11.30
C TYR A 18 7.51 -6.78 -10.33
N LEU A 19 7.49 -7.02 -9.02
CA LEU A 19 7.58 -5.96 -8.02
C LEU A 19 8.65 -6.27 -6.97
N SER A 20 9.35 -5.22 -6.57
CA SER A 20 10.12 -5.14 -5.33
C SER A 20 9.48 -4.08 -4.44
N ILE A 21 9.21 -4.42 -3.19
CA ILE A 21 8.74 -3.46 -2.18
C ILE A 21 9.62 -3.49 -0.94
N GLY A 22 9.74 -2.33 -0.30
CA GLY A 22 10.44 -2.15 0.95
C GLY A 22 9.49 -1.66 2.03
N ILE A 23 9.55 -2.26 3.21
CA ILE A 23 8.71 -1.94 4.37
C ILE A 23 9.64 -1.53 5.51
N ASN A 24 9.46 -0.31 6.02
CA ASN A 24 10.24 0.19 7.14
C ASN A 24 9.67 -0.24 8.50
N VAL A 25 10.44 0.00 9.55
CA VAL A 25 10.16 -0.43 10.93
C VAL A 25 8.79 0.00 11.48
N ASP A 26 8.21 1.07 10.95
CA ASP A 26 6.90 1.60 11.38
C ASP A 26 5.72 1.01 10.58
N GLY A 27 5.98 0.02 9.71
CA GLY A 27 4.96 -0.68 8.94
C GLY A 27 4.44 0.10 7.73
N THR A 28 5.24 1.06 7.25
CA THR A 28 4.97 1.84 6.04
C THR A 28 5.92 1.43 4.92
N LEU A 29 5.55 1.70 3.67
CA LEU A 29 6.37 1.43 2.49
C LEU A 29 7.42 2.53 2.32
N GLY A 30 8.52 2.16 1.66
CA GLY A 30 9.67 3.03 1.51
C GLY A 30 10.67 2.82 2.63
N THR A 31 11.80 2.22 2.28
CA THR A 31 12.88 1.98 3.24
C THR A 31 13.71 3.24 3.49
N MET A 32 14.23 3.34 4.71
CA MET A 32 15.24 4.32 5.12
C MET A 32 16.64 3.86 4.74
N TYR A 33 16.88 2.55 4.69
CA TYR A 33 18.18 1.96 4.38
C TYR A 33 18.17 1.25 3.02
N ASN A 34 19.38 0.99 2.52
CA ASN A 34 19.58 0.27 1.28
C ASN A 34 19.07 -1.17 1.40
N ALA A 35 18.56 -1.70 0.29
CA ALA A 35 18.11 -3.07 0.19
C ALA A 35 19.25 -4.07 0.40
N THR A 36 18.89 -5.25 0.88
CA THR A 36 19.81 -6.39 0.97
C THR A 36 20.22 -6.86 -0.43
N ASN A 37 21.44 -7.40 -0.55
CA ASN A 37 21.91 -7.99 -1.80
C ASN A 37 20.88 -8.96 -2.38
N GLY A 38 20.65 -8.87 -3.70
CA GLY A 38 19.69 -9.72 -4.42
C GLY A 38 18.30 -9.11 -4.59
N ILE A 39 17.95 -8.08 -3.82
CA ILE A 39 16.72 -7.29 -4.04
C ILE A 39 16.97 -6.28 -5.16
N LYS A 40 16.06 -6.24 -6.13
CA LYS A 40 16.04 -5.31 -7.25
C LYS A 40 15.54 -3.95 -6.77
N THR A 41 16.29 -2.92 -7.13
CA THR A 41 16.01 -1.53 -6.79
C THR A 41 16.16 -0.69 -8.04
N ASP A 42 15.67 0.54 -7.99
CA ASP A 42 15.86 1.56 -9.02
C ASP A 42 17.31 2.11 -8.98
N ILE A 43 18.29 1.20 -9.18
CA ILE A 43 19.71 1.52 -9.07
C ILE A 43 20.18 2.47 -10.17
N ASP A 44 19.50 2.46 -11.32
CA ASP A 44 19.85 3.28 -12.48
C ASP A 44 19.62 4.77 -12.22
N THR A 45 18.67 5.12 -11.37
CA THR A 45 18.50 6.49 -10.84
C THR A 45 19.28 6.74 -9.53
N GLY A 46 20.04 5.75 -9.07
CA GLY A 46 20.85 5.81 -7.84
C GLY A 46 20.11 5.40 -6.57
N LEU A 47 18.83 4.99 -6.66
CA LEU A 47 18.05 4.52 -5.52
C LEU A 47 18.40 3.07 -5.17
N ARG A 48 19.16 2.93 -4.07
CA ARG A 48 19.46 1.63 -3.44
C ARG A 48 18.44 1.20 -2.39
N ARG A 49 17.50 2.09 -2.05
CA ARG A 49 16.35 1.84 -1.17
C ARG A 49 15.18 1.31 -2.01
N VAL A 50 14.12 0.83 -1.36
CA VAL A 50 12.93 0.34 -2.07
C VAL A 50 11.68 0.91 -1.42
N GLY A 51 10.82 1.52 -2.22
CA GLY A 51 9.43 1.81 -1.92
C GLY A 51 8.55 0.82 -2.67
N LEU A 52 8.32 1.09 -3.95
CA LEU A 52 7.66 0.18 -4.88
C LEU A 52 8.30 0.33 -6.27
N PHE A 53 9.16 -0.63 -6.61
CA PHE A 53 9.87 -0.69 -7.88
C PHE A 53 9.31 -1.82 -8.74
N ALA A 54 9.13 -1.55 -10.04
CA ALA A 54 8.40 -2.43 -10.93
C ALA A 54 9.11 -2.69 -12.25
N ASP A 55 9.00 -3.93 -12.70
CA ASP A 55 9.41 -4.38 -14.02
C ASP A 55 8.31 -5.31 -14.58
N PHE A 56 7.67 -4.92 -15.68
CA PHE A 56 6.42 -5.54 -16.13
C PHE A 56 6.58 -6.77 -17.01
N ASP A 57 7.74 -6.99 -17.62
CA ASP A 57 8.10 -8.28 -18.22
C ASP A 57 8.86 -9.18 -17.23
N GLY A 58 9.38 -8.56 -16.16
CA GLY A 58 9.83 -9.19 -14.92
C GLY A 58 11.33 -9.06 -14.76
N PHE A 59 11.81 -8.93 -13.53
CA PHE A 59 13.20 -8.54 -13.31
C PHE A 59 14.23 -9.44 -14.00
N GLY A 60 15.07 -8.82 -14.82
CA GLY A 60 16.11 -9.51 -15.61
C GLY A 60 15.56 -10.33 -16.78
N GLN A 61 14.32 -10.07 -17.20
CA GLN A 61 13.72 -10.57 -18.42
C GLN A 61 13.52 -9.40 -19.39
N GLY A 62 13.37 -9.72 -20.68
CA GLY A 62 12.95 -8.76 -21.69
C GLY A 62 13.79 -7.48 -21.74
N LYS A 63 13.13 -6.32 -21.71
CA LYS A 63 13.80 -5.01 -21.75
C LYS A 63 13.85 -4.46 -20.34
N GLU A 64 15.00 -3.87 -19.99
CA GLU A 64 15.13 -3.13 -18.74
C GLU A 64 13.97 -2.14 -18.57
N THR A 65 13.38 -2.16 -17.37
CA THR A 65 12.29 -1.26 -17.02
C THR A 65 12.75 0.20 -17.11
N THR A 66 11.83 1.06 -17.54
CA THR A 66 12.02 2.53 -17.51
C THR A 66 11.18 3.19 -16.41
N LEU A 67 10.60 2.36 -15.54
CA LEU A 67 9.83 2.82 -14.39
C LEU A 67 10.78 3.08 -13.24
N ASN A 68 10.66 4.27 -12.67
CA ASN A 68 11.35 4.60 -11.43
C ASN A 68 10.59 4.01 -10.23
N ASP A 69 11.23 3.94 -9.06
CA ASP A 69 10.55 3.58 -7.81
C ASP A 69 9.44 4.58 -7.49
N VAL A 70 8.19 4.14 -7.52
CA VAL A 70 7.05 5.07 -7.54
C VAL A 70 6.75 5.72 -6.19
N LEU A 71 7.41 5.30 -5.10
CA LEU A 71 7.15 5.83 -3.74
C LEU A 71 8.37 6.52 -3.12
N LEU A 72 9.53 6.48 -3.78
CA LEU A 72 10.76 7.08 -3.27
C LEU A 72 11.26 8.28 -4.09
N GLN A 73 10.68 8.51 -5.25
CA GLN A 73 10.93 9.71 -6.03
C GLN A 73 10.32 10.94 -5.33
N GLY A 74 10.86 12.13 -5.65
CA GLY A 74 10.43 13.39 -5.06
C GLY A 74 10.43 13.39 -3.53
N ARG A 75 9.30 13.79 -2.93
CA ARG A 75 9.10 13.64 -1.48
C ARG A 75 8.41 12.31 -1.26
N ALA A 76 9.12 11.36 -0.65
CA ALA A 76 8.55 10.06 -0.31
C ALA A 76 7.43 10.20 0.74
N ILE A 77 6.17 10.17 0.29
CA ILE A 77 4.98 10.20 1.15
C ILE A 77 4.22 8.90 0.96
N GLU A 78 4.36 8.02 1.96
CA GLU A 78 3.53 6.83 2.09
C GLU A 78 3.32 6.55 3.58
N GLY A 79 2.12 6.11 3.92
CA GLY A 79 1.87 5.49 5.22
C GLY A 79 0.42 5.44 5.59
N PHE A 80 0.15 5.32 6.89
CA PHE A 80 -1.20 5.18 7.42
C PHE A 80 -1.46 6.04 8.65
N ASN A 81 -2.75 6.33 8.85
CA ASN A 81 -3.26 7.08 9.97
C ASN A 81 -4.43 6.31 10.59
N VAL A 82 -4.54 6.36 11.91
CA VAL A 82 -5.73 5.89 12.63
C VAL A 82 -6.36 7.05 13.38
N GLY A 83 -7.69 7.06 13.40
CA GLY A 83 -8.51 8.02 14.15
C GLY A 83 -9.52 7.30 15.03
N TYR A 84 -9.82 7.82 16.21
CA TYR A 84 -10.95 7.38 17.03
C TYR A 84 -11.36 8.45 18.04
N LYS A 85 -12.57 8.31 18.59
CA LYS A 85 -13.13 9.19 19.63
C LYS A 85 -13.27 8.47 20.96
N LEU A 86 -12.74 9.09 22.02
CA LEU A 86 -12.90 8.68 23.42
C LEU A 86 -13.67 9.78 24.16
N GLY A 87 -14.99 9.57 24.29
CA GLY A 87 -15.89 10.64 24.74
C GLY A 87 -15.87 11.81 23.75
N ALA A 88 -15.57 13.02 24.24
CA ALA A 88 -15.46 14.23 23.41
C ALA A 88 -14.10 14.39 22.72
N THR A 89 -13.08 13.60 23.11
CA THR A 89 -11.72 13.74 22.58
C THR A 89 -11.59 12.97 21.27
N THR A 90 -11.13 13.64 20.23
CA THR A 90 -10.71 13.02 18.97
C THR A 90 -9.21 12.76 19.02
N VAL A 91 -8.80 11.51 18.75
CA VAL A 91 -7.40 11.10 18.71
C VAL A 91 -7.04 10.72 17.28
N VAL A 92 -5.89 11.22 16.81
CA VAL A 92 -5.28 10.85 15.53
C VAL A 92 -3.84 10.44 15.76
N ARG A 93 -3.40 9.35 15.13
CA ARG A 93 -2.01 8.87 15.14
C ARG A 93 -1.57 8.45 13.75
N SER A 94 -0.35 8.80 13.39
CA SER A 94 0.21 8.66 12.05
C SER A 94 1.55 7.94 12.06
N ASN A 95 1.70 6.97 11.16
CA ASN A 95 2.98 6.47 10.72
C ASN A 95 3.12 6.80 9.22
N GLN A 96 4.08 7.66 8.89
CA GLN A 96 4.51 8.05 7.55
C GLN A 96 6.00 8.37 7.64
N THR A 97 6.84 7.36 7.85
CA THR A 97 8.20 7.52 8.42
C THR A 97 9.06 8.47 7.60
N LEU A 98 9.03 8.36 6.27
CA LEU A 98 9.84 9.19 5.38
C LEU A 98 9.38 10.66 5.31
N THR A 99 8.21 10.98 5.88
CA THR A 99 7.75 12.38 6.09
C THR A 99 7.93 12.88 7.52
N GLY A 100 8.43 12.03 8.44
CA GLY A 100 8.74 12.37 9.82
C GLY A 100 7.69 11.94 10.86
N TYR A 101 6.66 11.18 10.49
CA TYR A 101 5.64 10.69 11.43
C TYR A 101 5.89 9.23 11.80
N SER A 102 6.08 8.95 13.08
CA SER A 102 6.33 7.61 13.65
C SER A 102 5.70 7.52 15.04
N GLN A 103 4.38 7.76 15.09
CA GLN A 103 3.63 7.97 16.33
C GLN A 103 3.07 6.67 16.95
N ILE A 104 3.03 5.59 16.18
CA ILE A 104 2.57 4.27 16.64
C ILE A 104 3.77 3.33 16.63
N LYS A 105 4.25 2.97 17.82
CA LYS A 105 5.35 2.02 17.96
C LYS A 105 4.86 0.61 17.70
N GLY A 106 5.68 -0.17 17.03
CA GLY A 106 5.37 -1.53 16.64
C GLY A 106 6.61 -2.35 16.32
N SER A 107 6.38 -3.55 15.80
CA SER A 107 7.41 -4.49 15.37
C SER A 107 7.08 -5.01 13.98
N LEU A 108 8.09 -5.00 13.11
CA LEU A 108 8.05 -5.60 11.77
C LEU A 108 8.77 -6.95 11.78
N SER A 109 8.22 -7.94 11.08
CA SER A 109 8.88 -9.21 10.81
C SER A 109 8.67 -9.66 9.36
N ASN A 110 9.69 -10.32 8.81
CA ASN A 110 9.55 -11.04 7.54
C ASN A 110 8.76 -12.32 7.81
N ALA A 111 7.68 -12.52 7.05
CA ALA A 111 6.75 -13.62 7.16
C ALA A 111 6.64 -14.42 5.86
N SER A 112 7.62 -14.27 4.97
CA SER A 112 7.64 -14.93 3.66
C SER A 112 7.76 -16.44 3.78
N THR A 113 7.12 -17.14 2.85
CA THR A 113 7.25 -18.59 2.65
C THR A 113 7.77 -18.87 1.23
N SER A 114 7.91 -20.13 0.86
CA SER A 114 8.23 -20.52 -0.52
C SER A 114 7.15 -20.11 -1.52
N GLU A 115 5.91 -19.92 -1.07
CA GLU A 115 4.74 -19.64 -1.94
C GLU A 115 4.34 -18.16 -1.97
N ALA A 116 4.71 -17.36 -0.97
CA ALA A 116 4.32 -15.95 -0.88
C ALA A 116 5.38 -15.09 -0.19
N ALA A 117 5.69 -13.94 -0.77
CA ALA A 117 6.45 -12.91 -0.07
C ALA A 117 5.50 -12.17 0.89
N ALA A 118 5.87 -12.09 2.17
CA ALA A 118 5.00 -11.46 3.17
C ALA A 118 5.78 -10.80 4.31
N ALA A 119 5.16 -9.81 4.92
CA ALA A 119 5.61 -9.18 6.15
C ALA A 119 4.45 -8.98 7.11
N ASN A 120 4.73 -9.09 8.40
CA ASN A 120 3.79 -8.77 9.45
C ASN A 120 4.29 -7.55 10.22
N TRP A 121 3.42 -6.57 10.43
CA TRP A 121 3.67 -5.48 11.34
C TRP A 121 2.58 -5.44 12.41
N SER A 122 2.95 -5.23 13.66
CA SER A 122 1.98 -5.02 14.74
C SER A 122 2.41 -3.88 15.65
N GLY A 123 1.46 -3.06 16.08
CA GLY A 123 1.67 -1.94 16.98
C GLY A 123 0.40 -1.58 17.73
N ALA A 124 0.50 -0.60 18.64
CA ALA A 124 -0.67 -0.10 19.34
C ALA A 124 -0.53 1.39 19.66
N THR A 125 -1.66 2.10 19.65
CA THR A 125 -1.68 3.47 20.17
C THR A 125 -1.57 3.47 21.70
N ALA A 126 -1.24 4.62 22.29
CA ALA A 126 -1.22 4.77 23.75
C ALA A 126 -2.58 4.45 24.41
N ASP A 127 -3.68 4.67 23.68
CA ASP A 127 -5.04 4.35 24.13
C ASP A 127 -5.44 2.89 23.88
N LYS A 128 -4.50 2.03 23.47
CA LYS A 128 -4.66 0.59 23.27
C LYS A 128 -5.54 0.21 22.07
N LEU A 129 -5.59 1.03 21.01
CA LEU A 129 -6.03 0.54 19.71
C LEU A 129 -4.88 -0.29 19.14
N GLY A 130 -5.02 -1.60 19.11
CA GLY A 130 -4.07 -2.51 18.47
C GLY A 130 -4.26 -2.47 16.96
N ILE A 131 -3.15 -2.47 16.22
CA ILE A 131 -3.11 -2.51 14.75
C ILE A 131 -2.19 -3.66 14.35
N ALA A 132 -2.71 -4.58 13.54
CA ALA A 132 -1.94 -5.64 12.92
C ALA A 132 -2.09 -5.53 11.39
N GLN A 133 -0.96 -5.39 10.69
CA GLN A 133 -0.90 -5.35 9.23
C GLN A 133 -0.20 -6.61 8.72
N LYS A 134 -0.79 -7.27 7.73
CA LYS A 134 -0.12 -8.30 6.93
C LYS A 134 -0.03 -7.79 5.50
N ILE A 135 1.20 -7.59 5.03
CA ILE A 135 1.51 -7.15 3.67
C ILE A 135 1.95 -8.38 2.89
N THR A 136 1.31 -8.67 1.76
CA THR A 136 1.64 -9.82 0.91
C THR A 136 1.82 -9.41 -0.53
N LEU A 137 2.83 -9.99 -1.18
CA LEU A 137 3.13 -9.87 -2.60
C LEU A 137 3.18 -11.28 -3.20
N ALA A 138 2.29 -11.56 -4.15
CA ALA A 138 2.26 -12.84 -4.86
C ALA A 138 3.26 -12.83 -6.03
N ASP A 139 3.71 -14.02 -6.46
CA ASP A 139 4.79 -14.18 -7.45
C ASP A 139 4.53 -13.41 -8.75
N ASP A 140 3.29 -13.36 -9.23
CA ASP A 140 2.91 -12.72 -10.50
C ASP A 140 2.00 -11.49 -10.33
N ALA A 141 1.89 -10.96 -9.11
CA ALA A 141 1.10 -9.77 -8.86
C ALA A 141 1.87 -8.49 -9.19
N LYS A 142 1.18 -7.55 -9.84
CA LYS A 142 1.61 -6.14 -10.02
C LYS A 142 1.05 -5.23 -8.93
N TYR A 143 0.74 -5.82 -7.78
CA TYR A 143 0.17 -5.15 -6.62
C TYR A 143 0.55 -5.90 -5.34
N ILE A 144 0.43 -5.21 -4.22
CA ILE A 144 0.46 -5.82 -2.90
C ILE A 144 -0.93 -5.79 -2.28
N ARG A 145 -1.19 -6.77 -1.43
CA ARG A 145 -2.38 -6.82 -0.58
C ARG A 145 -1.96 -6.46 0.85
N ILE A 146 -2.72 -5.57 1.48
CA ILE A 146 -2.54 -5.16 2.86
C ILE A 146 -3.83 -5.51 3.61
N ASP A 147 -3.74 -6.52 4.47
CA ASP A 147 -4.78 -6.83 5.45
C ASP A 147 -4.48 -6.07 6.74
N VAL A 148 -5.43 -5.29 7.24
CA VAL A 148 -5.29 -4.57 8.52
C VAL A 148 -6.40 -5.02 9.47
N THR A 149 -6.01 -5.46 10.66
CA THR A 149 -6.92 -5.70 11.78
C THR A 149 -6.72 -4.62 12.82
N LEU A 150 -7.80 -3.95 13.20
CA LEU A 150 -7.85 -2.99 14.30
C LEU A 150 -8.62 -3.61 15.47
N THR A 151 -8.03 -3.61 16.66
CA THR A 151 -8.61 -4.21 17.87
C THR A 151 -8.62 -3.20 19.01
N ASN A 152 -9.77 -2.98 19.63
CA ASN A 152 -9.84 -2.16 20.83
C ASN A 152 -9.42 -2.99 22.06
N ASN A 153 -8.17 -2.85 22.50
CA ASN A 153 -7.64 -3.53 23.70
C ASN A 153 -7.81 -2.70 24.98
N SER A 154 -8.61 -1.63 24.94
CA SER A 154 -8.93 -0.81 26.10
C SER A 154 -10.20 -1.30 26.81
N SER A 155 -10.55 -0.65 27.93
CA SER A 155 -11.80 -0.89 28.65
C SER A 155 -12.92 0.08 28.25
N ALA A 156 -12.66 1.04 27.37
CA ALA A 156 -13.64 2.03 26.90
C ALA A 156 -14.05 1.74 25.45
N THR A 157 -15.25 2.14 25.05
CA THR A 157 -15.64 2.08 23.63
C THR A 157 -14.90 3.17 22.85
N MET A 158 -14.27 2.79 21.74
CA MET A 158 -13.69 3.71 20.77
C MET A 158 -14.74 3.99 19.70
N ASN A 159 -15.21 5.23 19.60
CA ASN A 159 -16.23 5.60 18.63
C ASN A 159 -15.60 6.16 17.34
N ASP A 160 -16.31 6.05 16.22
CA ASP A 160 -15.92 6.66 14.93
C ASP A 160 -14.46 6.32 14.57
N VAL A 161 -14.10 5.05 14.68
CA VAL A 161 -12.78 4.52 14.34
C VAL A 161 -12.58 4.69 12.84
N ARG A 162 -11.44 5.25 12.45
CA ARG A 162 -11.04 5.44 11.06
C ARG A 162 -9.65 4.92 10.80
N TYR A 163 -9.42 4.46 9.58
CA TYR A 163 -8.11 4.14 9.05
C TYR A 163 -7.94 4.87 7.72
N MET A 164 -6.81 5.53 7.50
CA MET A 164 -6.49 6.16 6.22
C MET A 164 -5.13 5.69 5.74
N ARG A 165 -5.04 5.15 4.53
CA ARG A 165 -3.78 4.92 3.82
C ARG A 165 -3.55 6.06 2.83
N THR A 166 -2.32 6.55 2.77
CA THR A 166 -1.94 7.66 1.89
C THR A 166 -0.69 7.28 1.09
N ALA A 167 -0.64 7.68 -0.17
CA ALA A 167 0.54 7.53 -1.02
C ALA A 167 0.64 8.68 -2.03
N ASP A 168 1.86 9.16 -2.27
CA ASP A 168 2.18 10.13 -3.31
C ASP A 168 3.04 9.46 -4.39
N PRO A 169 2.43 8.96 -5.46
CA PRO A 169 3.16 8.25 -6.48
C PRO A 169 3.84 9.22 -7.45
N ASP A 170 5.16 9.26 -7.41
CA ASP A 170 6.00 10.00 -8.35
C ASP A 170 6.57 9.04 -9.39
N GLN A 171 6.40 9.33 -10.69
CA GLN A 171 6.82 8.40 -11.75
C GLN A 171 7.54 9.11 -12.89
N SER A 172 8.52 8.43 -13.48
CA SER A 172 9.24 8.87 -14.70
C SER A 172 9.73 10.32 -14.60
N ASP A 173 10.37 10.65 -13.48
CA ASP A 173 10.90 11.98 -13.14
C ASP A 173 9.86 13.12 -13.13
N LYS A 174 8.57 12.79 -12.93
CA LYS A 174 7.50 13.79 -12.77
C LYS A 174 6.77 13.62 -11.45
N PHE A 175 6.54 14.76 -10.83
CA PHE A 175 5.81 14.88 -9.56
C PHE A 175 4.31 15.16 -9.76
N VAL A 176 3.96 15.79 -10.88
CA VAL A 176 2.56 16.05 -11.22
C VAL A 176 1.96 14.83 -11.93
N THR A 177 0.92 14.27 -11.34
CA THR A 177 0.21 13.09 -11.84
C THR A 177 -1.22 13.45 -12.28
N ALA A 178 -1.76 12.72 -13.25
CA ALA A 178 -3.17 12.75 -13.59
C ALA A 178 -3.93 11.86 -12.59
N ASN A 179 -4.52 12.51 -11.59
CA ASN A 179 -5.25 11.85 -10.51
C ASN A 179 -6.72 11.72 -10.87
N LYS A 180 -7.32 10.55 -10.55
CA LYS A 180 -8.72 10.28 -10.88
C LYS A 180 -9.38 9.35 -9.86
N ILE A 181 -10.62 9.69 -9.50
CA ILE A 181 -11.52 8.80 -8.77
C ILE A 181 -12.18 7.86 -9.77
N GLU A 182 -11.84 6.57 -9.71
CA GLU A 182 -12.34 5.57 -10.64
C GLU A 182 -13.56 4.81 -10.08
N ARG A 183 -13.64 4.59 -8.75
CA ARG A 183 -14.76 3.91 -8.08
C ARG A 183 -15.05 4.52 -6.71
N GLN A 184 -16.33 4.58 -6.35
CA GLN A 184 -16.83 4.93 -5.02
C GLN A 184 -18.11 4.17 -4.67
N GLY A 185 -18.44 4.15 -3.37
CA GLY A 185 -19.68 3.59 -2.83
C GLY A 185 -19.75 2.07 -2.91
N ASP A 186 -20.87 1.55 -3.41
CA ASP A 186 -21.19 0.12 -3.38
C ASP A 186 -20.20 -0.78 -4.12
N ASN A 187 -19.40 -0.23 -5.04
CA ASN A 187 -18.38 -0.95 -5.81
C ASN A 187 -16.98 -0.83 -5.18
N GLY A 188 -16.90 -0.37 -3.92
CA GLY A 188 -15.65 -0.06 -3.24
C GLY A 188 -15.04 1.27 -3.67
N ALA A 189 -13.76 1.46 -3.34
CA ALA A 189 -13.03 2.70 -3.54
C ALA A 189 -11.78 2.45 -4.38
N LEU A 190 -11.63 3.22 -5.47
CA LEU A 190 -10.46 3.18 -6.36
C LEU A 190 -10.05 4.59 -6.75
N VAL A 191 -8.78 4.91 -6.51
CA VAL A 191 -8.14 6.14 -6.99
C VAL A 191 -6.85 5.80 -7.70
N THR A 192 -6.60 6.49 -8.82
CA THR A 192 -5.43 6.29 -9.68
C THR A 192 -4.63 7.57 -9.83
N ALA A 193 -3.33 7.40 -10.06
CA ALA A 193 -2.40 8.46 -10.43
C ALA A 193 -1.57 7.99 -11.62
N GLN A 194 -1.42 8.85 -12.63
CA GLN A 194 -0.81 8.45 -13.89
C GLN A 194 0.09 9.54 -14.48
N VAL A 195 1.33 9.18 -14.82
CA VAL A 195 2.26 10.04 -15.59
C VAL A 195 2.33 9.64 -17.06
N ALA A 196 2.14 8.35 -17.36
CA ALA A 196 2.13 7.79 -18.70
C ALA A 196 0.85 6.96 -18.94
N PRO A 197 0.23 7.04 -20.13
CA PRO A 197 -1.14 6.57 -20.40
C PRO A 197 -1.39 5.08 -20.18
N SER A 198 -0.35 4.28 -19.95
CA SER A 198 -0.44 2.85 -19.69
C SER A 198 -0.01 2.41 -18.30
N THR A 199 0.47 3.30 -17.41
CA THR A 199 1.16 2.86 -16.18
C THR A 199 0.61 3.46 -14.89
N PRO A 200 -0.69 3.32 -14.58
CA PRO A 200 -1.25 3.91 -13.37
C PRO A 200 -0.68 3.27 -12.11
N PHE A 201 -0.34 4.12 -11.13
CA PHE A 201 -0.39 3.74 -9.72
C PHE A 201 -1.84 3.73 -9.26
N PHE A 202 -2.19 2.85 -8.33
CA PHE A 202 -3.54 2.81 -7.77
C PHE A 202 -3.57 2.47 -6.29
N LEU A 203 -4.60 2.98 -5.60
CA LEU A 203 -5.08 2.47 -4.32
C LEU A 203 -6.50 1.92 -4.51
N TYR A 204 -6.73 0.67 -4.12
CA TYR A 204 -8.00 -0.02 -4.31
C TYR A 204 -8.48 -0.78 -3.07
N THR A 205 -9.80 -0.81 -2.86
CA THR A 205 -10.46 -1.79 -2.01
C THR A 205 -11.89 -2.06 -2.50
N PRO A 206 -12.40 -3.31 -2.44
CA PRO A 206 -13.81 -3.60 -2.63
C PRO A 206 -14.67 -3.28 -1.39
N ASP A 207 -14.05 -2.86 -0.28
CA ASP A 207 -14.76 -2.55 0.96
C ASP A 207 -15.57 -1.26 0.82
N GLN A 208 -16.89 -1.38 0.94
CA GLN A 208 -17.84 -0.26 0.80
C GLN A 208 -17.71 0.78 1.94
N ARG A 209 -16.97 0.47 3.01
CA ARG A 209 -16.69 1.42 4.10
C ARG A 209 -15.63 2.45 3.74
N ALA A 210 -15.00 2.33 2.56
CA ALA A 210 -13.90 3.17 2.13
C ALA A 210 -14.33 4.31 1.20
N VAL A 211 -13.63 5.44 1.32
CA VAL A 211 -13.70 6.60 0.44
C VAL A 211 -12.33 6.78 -0.23
N ALA A 212 -12.33 6.90 -1.55
CA ALA A 212 -11.14 7.22 -2.34
C ALA A 212 -11.10 8.73 -2.51
N SER A 213 -9.93 9.33 -2.31
CA SER A 213 -9.76 10.76 -2.49
C SER A 213 -8.35 11.10 -2.93
N PHE A 214 -8.18 12.27 -3.53
CA PHE A 214 -6.88 12.91 -3.65
C PHE A 214 -7.00 14.39 -3.31
N TYR A 215 -6.12 14.86 -2.43
CA TYR A 215 -6.08 16.24 -1.94
C TYR A 215 -4.79 16.42 -1.14
N GLY A 216 -4.40 17.68 -0.89
CA GLY A 216 -3.27 17.99 -0.02
C GLY A 216 -1.95 17.36 -0.51
N PHE A 217 -0.94 17.41 0.35
CA PHE A 217 0.36 16.80 0.08
C PHE A 217 0.69 15.80 1.18
N VAL A 218 0.88 16.26 2.42
CA VAL A 218 1.00 15.36 3.58
C VAL A 218 -0.33 15.30 4.32
N ASN A 219 -1.08 14.20 4.17
CA ASN A 219 -2.38 14.02 4.81
C ASN A 219 -2.26 13.10 6.03
N THR A 220 -2.57 13.62 7.22
CA THR A 220 -2.49 12.87 8.48
C THR A 220 -3.83 12.70 9.19
N ASP A 221 -4.83 13.50 8.84
CA ASP A 221 -6.12 13.53 9.53
C ASP A 221 -7.21 12.74 8.77
N PRO A 222 -7.62 11.54 9.24
CA PRO A 222 -8.72 10.79 8.64
C PRO A 222 -10.10 11.43 8.88
N TYR A 223 -10.19 12.49 9.68
CA TYR A 223 -11.41 13.29 9.88
C TYR A 223 -11.52 14.50 8.98
N ALA A 224 -10.48 14.84 8.20
CA ALA A 224 -10.57 15.89 7.21
C ALA A 224 -11.74 15.62 6.26
N ALA A 225 -12.49 16.68 5.91
CA ALA A 225 -13.71 16.53 5.11
C ALA A 225 -13.40 15.83 3.77
N ALA A 226 -12.32 16.23 3.09
CA ALA A 226 -11.88 15.62 1.84
C ALA A 226 -11.40 14.16 1.99
N ALA A 227 -11.03 13.72 3.20
CA ALA A 227 -10.61 12.34 3.44
C ALA A 227 -11.79 11.37 3.40
N TYR A 228 -12.97 11.79 3.87
CA TYR A 228 -14.09 10.89 4.11
C TYR A 228 -15.48 11.54 3.99
N ALA A 229 -15.70 12.70 4.63
CA ALA A 229 -17.04 13.27 4.78
C ALA A 229 -17.58 13.97 3.51
N THR A 230 -16.71 14.31 2.57
CA THR A 230 -17.06 14.96 1.31
C THR A 230 -16.42 14.15 0.18
N GLU A 231 -17.10 13.06 -0.19
CA GLU A 231 -16.65 12.17 -1.25
C GLU A 231 -16.51 12.92 -2.58
N GLN A 232 -15.38 12.73 -3.23
CA GLN A 232 -15.18 13.20 -4.60
C GLN A 232 -15.95 12.27 -5.53
N ALA A 233 -16.70 12.84 -6.49
CA ALA A 233 -17.53 12.04 -7.39
C ALA A 233 -16.68 11.12 -8.27
N VAL A 234 -17.23 9.95 -8.64
CA VAL A 234 -16.62 9.07 -9.65
C VAL A 234 -16.41 9.86 -10.95
N GLY A 235 -15.21 9.75 -11.52
CA GLY A 235 -14.79 10.52 -12.69
C GLY A 235 -14.17 11.88 -12.37
N TYR A 236 -14.20 12.35 -11.12
CA TYR A 236 -13.45 13.53 -10.70
C TYR A 236 -11.96 13.31 -10.97
N ALA A 237 -11.36 14.22 -11.73
CA ALA A 237 -9.98 14.11 -12.19
C ALA A 237 -9.27 15.45 -12.18
N LYS A 238 -7.98 15.45 -11.86
CA LYS A 238 -7.13 16.63 -11.91
C LYS A 238 -5.67 16.24 -12.14
N THR A 239 -4.97 17.01 -12.95
CA THR A 239 -3.51 16.90 -13.09
C THR A 239 -2.85 17.84 -12.10
N VAL A 240 -2.35 17.28 -10.99
CA VAL A 240 -1.79 18.05 -9.88
C VAL A 240 -0.89 17.14 -9.02
N ASP A 241 0.14 17.71 -8.42
CA ASP A 241 0.96 17.08 -7.39
C ASP A 241 0.17 17.04 -6.07
N GLN A 242 -0.45 15.88 -5.79
CA GLN A 242 -1.28 15.62 -4.61
C GLN A 242 -1.29 14.14 -4.26
N THR A 243 -1.32 13.86 -2.96
CA THR A 243 -1.45 12.49 -2.45
C THR A 243 -2.82 11.89 -2.71
N LEU A 244 -2.81 10.58 -2.94
CA LEU A 244 -3.97 9.71 -3.01
C LEU A 244 -4.23 9.12 -1.63
N ASN A 245 -5.50 8.89 -1.31
CA ASN A 245 -5.93 8.33 -0.04
C ASN A 245 -7.03 7.29 -0.21
N LEU A 246 -6.99 6.26 0.64
CA LEU A 246 -8.14 5.42 0.97
C LEU A 246 -8.46 5.58 2.44
N THR A 247 -9.65 6.11 2.76
CA THR A 247 -10.09 6.34 4.14
C THR A 247 -11.29 5.47 4.46
N PHE A 248 -11.22 4.69 5.53
CA PHE A 248 -12.25 3.78 5.98
C PHE A 248 -12.97 4.35 7.20
N GLY A 249 -14.30 4.34 7.19
CA GLY A 249 -15.14 4.58 8.36
C GLY A 249 -15.59 3.27 8.97
N LEU A 250 -15.11 2.96 10.17
CA LEU A 250 -15.22 1.63 10.77
C LEU A 250 -16.23 1.55 11.93
N GLY A 251 -16.91 2.66 12.22
CA GLY A 251 -17.90 2.74 13.29
C GLY A 251 -17.26 2.69 14.68
N ALA A 252 -17.97 2.14 15.65
CA ALA A 252 -17.46 1.98 17.01
C ALA A 252 -16.85 0.58 17.20
N LEU A 253 -15.80 0.50 18.02
CA LEU A 253 -15.27 -0.75 18.56
C LEU A 253 -15.42 -0.73 20.08
N LYS A 254 -16.22 -1.65 20.62
CA LYS A 254 -16.32 -1.87 22.08
C LYS A 254 -15.06 -2.56 22.60
N PRO A 255 -14.85 -2.61 23.93
CA PRO A 255 -13.75 -3.36 24.52
C PRO A 255 -13.66 -4.79 23.99
N GLY A 256 -12.49 -5.17 23.48
CA GLY A 256 -12.20 -6.48 22.90
C GLY A 256 -12.68 -6.69 21.46
N GLU A 257 -13.49 -5.78 20.90
CA GLU A 257 -13.95 -5.91 19.51
C GLU A 257 -12.81 -5.61 18.51
N SER A 258 -12.87 -6.30 17.38
CA SER A 258 -11.95 -6.11 16.26
C SER A 258 -12.72 -5.92 14.96
N THR A 259 -12.10 -5.19 14.03
CA THR A 259 -12.54 -5.09 12.65
C THR A 259 -11.37 -5.31 11.71
N LYS A 260 -11.65 -5.87 10.54
CA LYS A 260 -10.65 -6.13 9.49
C LYS A 260 -11.01 -5.34 8.24
N ILE A 261 -9.99 -4.77 7.60
CA ILE A 261 -10.06 -4.18 6.26
C ILE A 261 -8.98 -4.78 5.39
N THR A 262 -9.21 -4.75 4.08
CA THR A 262 -8.24 -5.18 3.07
C THR A 262 -8.15 -4.10 2.01
N MET A 263 -6.94 -3.75 1.62
CA MET A 263 -6.67 -2.82 0.52
C MET A 263 -5.52 -3.34 -0.35
N TYR A 264 -5.41 -2.75 -1.52
CA TYR A 264 -4.44 -3.09 -2.54
C TYR A 264 -3.79 -1.81 -3.04
N LEU A 265 -2.48 -1.84 -3.23
CA LEU A 265 -1.80 -0.83 -4.04
C LEU A 265 -0.86 -1.48 -5.02
N GLY A 266 -0.59 -0.80 -6.12
CA GLY A 266 0.32 -1.29 -7.13
C GLY A 266 0.57 -0.29 -8.23
N VAL A 267 1.40 -0.71 -9.17
CA VAL A 267 1.59 -0.05 -10.46
C VAL A 267 1.46 -1.14 -11.53
N THR A 268 0.70 -0.87 -12.59
CA THR A 268 0.35 -1.89 -13.58
C THR A 268 0.32 -1.33 -14.99
N ASP A 269 0.52 -2.18 -15.99
CA ASP A 269 0.33 -1.86 -17.42
C ASP A 269 -1.11 -2.11 -17.91
N ASN A 270 -1.95 -2.74 -17.08
CA ASN A 270 -3.32 -3.07 -17.40
C ASN A 270 -4.19 -3.08 -16.14
N LEU A 271 -4.73 -1.90 -15.80
CA LEU A 271 -5.55 -1.72 -14.59
C LEU A 271 -6.78 -2.64 -14.58
N ALA A 272 -7.47 -2.80 -15.71
CA ALA A 272 -8.67 -3.63 -15.77
C ALA A 272 -8.37 -5.11 -15.47
N ALA A 273 -7.30 -5.66 -16.05
CA ALA A 273 -6.87 -7.04 -15.78
C ALA A 273 -6.41 -7.21 -14.32
N THR A 274 -5.64 -6.24 -13.79
CA THR A 274 -5.20 -6.26 -12.39
C THR A 274 -6.38 -6.24 -11.41
N LEU A 275 -7.37 -5.37 -11.63
CA LEU A 275 -8.58 -5.32 -10.79
C LEU A 275 -9.38 -6.63 -10.90
N SER A 276 -9.50 -7.20 -12.10
CA SER A 276 -10.16 -8.51 -12.27
C SER A 276 -9.44 -9.62 -11.50
N GLN A 277 -8.10 -9.62 -11.46
CA GLN A 277 -7.32 -10.58 -10.68
C GLN A 277 -7.62 -10.41 -9.18
N ILE A 278 -7.59 -9.17 -8.69
CA ILE A 278 -7.92 -8.84 -7.28
C ILE A 278 -9.34 -9.29 -6.93
N ASP A 279 -10.34 -8.91 -7.72
CA ASP A 279 -11.75 -9.14 -7.45
C ASP A 279 -12.13 -10.64 -7.54
N SER A 280 -11.43 -11.41 -8.37
CA SER A 280 -11.62 -12.86 -8.46
C SER A 280 -11.06 -13.63 -7.26
N GLY A 281 -10.20 -13.00 -6.45
CA GLY A 281 -9.47 -13.67 -5.37
C GLY A 281 -8.45 -14.71 -5.85
N VAL A 282 -8.25 -14.86 -7.16
CA VAL A 282 -7.27 -15.78 -7.73
C VAL A 282 -5.88 -15.18 -7.56
N ILE A 283 -5.18 -15.63 -6.52
CA ILE A 283 -3.72 -15.58 -6.51
C ILE A 283 -3.29 -16.68 -7.48
N THR A 284 -2.92 -16.31 -8.70
CA THR A 284 -2.46 -17.26 -9.70
C THR A 284 -1.16 -17.89 -9.18
N ALA A 285 -1.28 -19.11 -8.63
CA ALA A 285 -0.13 -19.96 -8.41
C ALA A 285 0.61 -20.09 -9.76
N PRO A 286 1.95 -20.12 -9.77
CA PRO A 286 2.70 -20.23 -11.01
C PRO A 286 2.20 -21.45 -11.77
N ARG A 287 1.81 -21.24 -13.03
CA ARG A 287 1.49 -22.35 -13.94
C ARG A 287 2.72 -23.28 -13.93
N PRO A 288 2.57 -24.58 -13.59
CA PRO A 288 3.69 -25.49 -13.69
C PRO A 288 4.27 -25.39 -15.10
N PRO A 289 5.61 -25.38 -15.26
CA PRO A 289 6.22 -25.29 -16.57
C PRO A 289 5.57 -26.32 -17.48
N VAL A 290 5.15 -25.88 -18.67
CA VAL A 290 4.65 -26.80 -19.69
C VAL A 290 5.71 -27.88 -19.86
N PRO A 291 5.40 -29.17 -19.66
CA PRO A 291 6.37 -30.23 -19.89
C PRO A 291 6.91 -30.07 -21.29
N VAL A 292 8.17 -29.68 -21.40
CA VAL A 292 8.89 -29.75 -22.68
C VAL A 292 9.05 -31.23 -22.91
N ASN A 293 8.28 -31.77 -23.84
CA ASN A 293 8.39 -33.16 -24.24
C ASN A 293 9.71 -33.31 -25.01
N LEU A 294 10.80 -33.46 -24.28
CA LEU A 294 12.09 -33.86 -24.82
C LEU A 294 12.06 -35.38 -24.98
N ALA A 295 11.34 -35.83 -26.00
CA ALA A 295 11.56 -37.14 -26.58
C ALA A 295 12.25 -36.94 -27.95
N PRO A 296 13.32 -37.71 -28.24
CA PRO A 296 14.04 -37.66 -29.52
C PRO A 296 13.19 -38.17 -30.70
#